data_AF-A0A2M6XS53-F1
#
_entry.id   AF-A0A2M6XS53-F1
#
_cell.length_a   1.000
_cell.length_b   1.000
_cell.length_c   1.000
_cell.angle_alpha   90.00
_cell.angle_beta   90.00
_cell.angle_gamma   90.00
#
_symmetry.space_group_name_H-M   'P 1'
#
loop_
_entity.id
_entity.type
_entity.pdbx_description
1 polymer ?
#
loop_
_entity_poly.entity_id
_entity_poly.type
_entity_poly.pdbx_seq_one_letter_code
_entity_poly.pdbx_strand_id
1 'polypeptide(L)'
;MILGLNSIELTVLLGNNGVFQYLTGLPRVPGPNTLKRFLIDKAGVLKPRLGSAHNLLRAHFLANHSSYWLDFDSTVKTLYGNQEGVVKGYNPEHKGKKSYHPLICTEAHFQDCLGGELRYGNVDTKDEEIKTFLFLLENGEQTAGNLAKKAGLSRPSLYGFLKKLKENGLIIESQKNSVKTFQTSSKEKIQSILDGQINELEKGKSDIEKIFTEIRKGTLATSPKFQFFEGKDGVQHVLKDLLLYRNIETKTYWPIKSMIEILSEDFFINLNKERIKKNIY
;
A
#
# COMPACT_ATOMS: atom_id res chain seq x y z
N MET A 1 2.30 12.48 -9.17
CA MET A 1 3.70 12.93 -9.23
C MET A 1 3.92 13.47 -10.63
N ILE A 2 4.34 14.73 -10.81
CA ILE A 2 4.61 15.27 -12.15
C ILE A 2 6.08 14.98 -12.44
N LEU A 3 6.41 14.01 -13.30
CA LEU A 3 7.78 13.81 -13.81
C LEU A 3 8.88 13.74 -12.72
N GLY A 4 8.66 13.01 -11.62
CA GLY A 4 9.61 12.94 -10.50
C GLY A 4 9.74 14.23 -9.66
N LEU A 5 8.97 15.27 -9.98
CA LEU A 5 8.81 16.45 -9.15
C LEU A 5 7.76 16.16 -8.09
N ASN A 6 8.23 16.05 -6.85
CA ASN A 6 7.40 15.82 -5.67
C ASN A 6 6.48 17.01 -5.34
N SER A 7 6.70 18.16 -5.99
CA SER A 7 5.84 19.33 -5.87
C SER A 7 5.78 20.19 -7.12
N ILE A 8 4.65 20.88 -7.31
CA ILE A 8 4.46 21.94 -8.31
C ILE A 8 5.48 23.07 -8.11
N GLU A 9 5.97 23.30 -6.89
CA GLU A 9 7.01 24.31 -6.65
C GLU A 9 8.31 24.01 -7.40
N LEU A 10 8.61 22.74 -7.66
CA LEU A 10 9.83 22.32 -8.35
C LEU A 10 9.72 22.42 -9.88
N THR A 11 8.57 22.83 -10.42
CA THR A 11 8.37 22.95 -11.87
C THR A 11 9.27 24.00 -12.52
N VAL A 12 9.82 24.93 -11.73
CA VAL A 12 10.85 25.88 -12.18
C VAL A 12 12.07 25.16 -12.79
N LEU A 13 12.42 23.97 -12.29
CA LEU A 13 13.55 23.18 -12.80
C LEU A 13 13.37 22.74 -14.26
N LEU A 14 12.13 22.63 -14.73
CA LEU A 14 11.82 22.26 -16.12
C LEU A 14 12.30 23.32 -17.13
N GLY A 15 12.59 24.53 -16.66
CA GLY A 15 13.01 25.65 -17.51
C GLY A 15 14.51 25.71 -17.74
N ASN A 16 15.31 24.94 -16.99
CA ASN A 16 16.76 25.11 -16.94
C ASN A 16 17.50 24.60 -18.19
N ASN A 17 16.96 23.62 -18.89
CA ASN A 17 17.63 22.98 -20.04
C ASN A 17 17.02 23.34 -21.40
N GLY A 18 16.03 24.24 -21.44
CA GLY A 18 15.38 24.67 -22.68
C GLY A 18 14.41 23.66 -23.31
N VAL A 19 14.36 22.41 -22.83
CA VAL A 19 13.54 21.33 -23.42
C VAL A 19 12.06 21.66 -23.32
N PHE A 20 11.62 22.23 -22.21
CA PHE A 20 10.22 22.63 -22.04
C PHE A 20 9.81 23.68 -23.08
N GLN A 21 10.64 24.69 -23.31
CA GLN A 21 10.39 25.76 -24.27
C GLN A 21 10.33 25.20 -25.69
N TYR A 22 11.24 24.29 -26.02
CA TYR A 22 11.25 23.59 -27.30
C TYR A 22 9.96 22.78 -27.52
N LEU A 23 9.54 21.98 -26.53
CA LEU A 23 8.37 21.10 -26.66
C LEU A 23 7.04 21.86 -26.64
N THR A 24 6.95 22.96 -25.88
CA THR A 24 5.68 23.67 -25.67
C THR A 24 5.54 24.92 -26.53
N GLY A 25 6.63 25.44 -27.11
CA GLY A 25 6.68 26.73 -27.77
C GLY A 25 6.50 27.93 -26.83
N LEU A 26 6.44 27.70 -25.51
CA LEU A 26 6.30 28.78 -24.54
C LEU A 26 7.65 29.47 -24.30
N PRO A 27 7.67 30.80 -24.13
CA PRO A 27 8.91 31.54 -23.91
C PRO A 27 9.57 31.21 -22.56
N ARG A 28 8.79 30.74 -21.58
CA ARG A 28 9.27 30.33 -20.26
C ARG A 28 8.31 29.35 -19.60
N VAL A 29 8.82 28.58 -18.64
CA VAL A 29 7.99 27.76 -17.77
C VAL A 29 7.06 28.64 -16.93
N PRO A 30 5.75 28.36 -16.88
CA PRO A 30 4.84 29.06 -15.98
C PRO A 30 5.26 28.87 -14.53
N GLY A 31 5.27 29.97 -13.75
CA GLY A 31 5.54 29.88 -12.32
C GLY A 31 4.49 29.01 -11.59
N PRO A 32 4.82 28.47 -10.40
CA PRO A 32 3.96 27.52 -9.68
C PRO A 32 2.51 27.98 -9.50
N ASN A 33 2.30 29.26 -9.16
CA ASN A 33 0.96 29.84 -8.99
C ASN A 33 0.16 29.92 -10.29
N THR A 34 0.82 30.28 -11.40
CA THR A 34 0.21 30.34 -12.72
C THR A 34 -0.18 28.95 -13.20
N LEU A 35 0.72 27.98 -13.02
CA LEU A 35 0.46 26.59 -13.35
C LEU A 35 -0.69 26.01 -12.52
N LYS A 36 -0.71 26.27 -11.20
CA LYS A 36 -1.79 25.83 -10.32
C LYS A 36 -3.14 26.40 -10.73
N ARG A 37 -3.21 27.71 -11.01
CA ARG A 37 -4.45 28.36 -11.49
C ARG A 37 -4.92 27.75 -12.81
N PHE A 38 -4.01 27.56 -13.77
CA PHE A 38 -4.32 26.96 -15.06
C PHE A 38 -4.87 25.53 -14.91
N LEU A 39 -4.22 24.70 -14.09
CA LEU A 39 -4.66 23.32 -13.84
C LEU A 39 -6.03 23.26 -13.17
N ILE A 40 -6.33 24.18 -12.25
CA ILE A 40 -7.66 24.27 -11.61
C ILE A 40 -8.71 24.73 -12.62
N ASP A 41 -8.45 25.81 -13.36
CA ASP A 41 -9.39 26.40 -14.33
C ASP A 41 -9.73 25.40 -15.46
N LYS A 42 -8.73 24.67 -15.95
CA LYS A 42 -8.90 23.71 -17.06
C LYS A 42 -9.05 22.27 -16.59
N ALA A 43 -9.26 22.03 -15.30
CA ALA A 43 -9.33 20.68 -14.72
C ALA A 43 -10.34 19.78 -15.43
N GLY A 44 -11.54 20.30 -15.74
CA GLY A 44 -12.60 19.52 -16.39
C GLY A 44 -12.21 18.96 -17.77
N VAL A 45 -11.39 19.70 -18.52
CA VAL A 45 -10.93 19.30 -19.87
C VAL A 45 -9.62 18.52 -19.80
N LEU A 46 -8.69 18.95 -18.95
CA LEU A 46 -7.36 18.38 -18.87
C LEU A 46 -7.32 17.05 -18.12
N LYS A 47 -8.10 16.89 -17.05
CA LYS A 47 -8.09 15.67 -16.23
C LYS A 47 -8.30 14.38 -17.04
N PRO A 48 -9.35 14.25 -17.88
CA PRO A 48 -9.53 13.03 -18.68
C PRO A 48 -8.41 12.84 -19.69
N ARG A 49 -7.94 13.91 -20.35
CA ARG A 49 -6.87 13.83 -21.36
C ARG A 49 -5.52 13.43 -20.76
N LEU A 50 -5.15 14.03 -19.63
CA LEU A 50 -3.95 13.68 -18.87
C LEU A 50 -4.06 12.25 -18.34
N GLY A 51 -5.24 11.86 -17.85
CA GLY A 51 -5.51 10.48 -17.45
C GLY A 51 -5.31 9.49 -18.59
N SER A 52 -5.85 9.76 -19.78
CA SER A 52 -5.67 8.91 -20.95
C SER A 52 -4.22 8.83 -21.41
N ALA A 53 -3.51 9.97 -21.49
CA ALA A 53 -2.10 10.00 -21.86
C ALA A 53 -1.22 9.24 -20.84
N HIS A 54 -1.50 9.44 -19.55
CA HIS A 54 -0.84 8.72 -18.48
C HIS A 54 -1.13 7.21 -18.54
N ASN A 55 -2.37 6.80 -18.80
CA ASN A 55 -2.73 5.39 -18.94
C ASN A 55 -2.08 4.73 -20.16
N LEU A 56 -1.90 5.45 -21.27
CA LEU A 56 -1.17 4.96 -22.44
C LEU A 56 0.30 4.69 -22.10
N LEU A 57 0.96 5.65 -21.43
CA LEU A 57 2.33 5.48 -20.96
C LEU A 57 2.42 4.33 -19.96
N ARG A 58 1.50 4.27 -19.00
CA ARG A 58 1.41 3.20 -18.01
C ARG A 58 1.24 1.83 -18.67
N ALA A 59 0.36 1.70 -19.67
CA ALA A 59 0.18 0.44 -20.39
C ALA A 59 1.48 -0.03 -21.05
N HIS A 60 2.29 0.90 -21.58
CA HIS A 60 3.61 0.60 -22.13
C HIS A 60 4.60 0.10 -21.07
N PHE A 61 4.65 0.74 -19.90
CA PHE A 61 5.57 0.35 -18.83
C PHE A 61 5.14 -0.93 -18.10
N LEU A 62 3.84 -1.11 -17.84
CA LEU A 62 3.32 -2.28 -17.14
C LEU A 62 3.39 -3.54 -18.04
N ALA A 63 3.16 -3.46 -19.35
CA ALA A 63 3.09 -4.65 -20.22
C ALA A 63 4.30 -5.61 -20.17
N ASN A 64 5.45 -5.18 -19.65
CA ASN A 64 6.68 -5.95 -19.57
C ASN A 64 6.88 -6.71 -18.23
N HIS A 65 5.92 -6.67 -17.30
CA HIS A 65 6.05 -7.31 -15.98
C HIS A 65 5.05 -8.46 -15.76
N SER A 66 5.55 -9.56 -15.20
CA SER A 66 4.75 -10.76 -14.88
C SER A 66 4.08 -10.69 -13.49
N SER A 67 4.56 -9.81 -12.61
CA SER A 67 4.06 -9.60 -11.25
C SER A 67 4.18 -8.11 -10.86
N TYR A 68 3.34 -7.64 -9.93
CA TYR A 68 3.35 -6.26 -9.43
C TYR A 68 3.21 -6.26 -7.91
N TRP A 69 3.93 -5.34 -7.26
CA TRP A 69 3.79 -5.06 -5.84
C TRP A 69 3.08 -3.72 -5.69
N LEU A 70 1.96 -3.73 -4.99
CA LEU A 70 1.13 -2.55 -4.78
C LEU A 70 1.30 -2.08 -3.34
N ASP A 71 1.92 -0.93 -3.17
CA ASP A 71 2.04 -0.26 -1.88
C ASP A 71 0.83 0.63 -1.66
N PHE A 72 0.22 0.50 -0.48
CA PHE A 72 -0.93 1.29 -0.06
C PHE A 72 -0.55 2.11 1.16
N ASP A 73 -0.14 3.34 0.92
CA ASP A 73 0.28 4.25 1.97
C ASP A 73 -0.81 5.25 2.29
N SER A 74 -0.94 5.55 3.58
CA SER A 74 -1.83 6.58 4.05
C SER A 74 -1.08 7.59 4.92
N THR A 75 -1.42 8.86 4.76
CA THR A 75 -0.75 9.95 5.46
C THR A 75 -1.77 10.95 5.96
N VAL A 76 -1.65 11.41 7.21
CA VAL A 76 -2.47 12.51 7.72
C VAL A 76 -1.95 13.84 7.14
N LYS A 77 -2.83 14.62 6.50
CA LYS A 77 -2.51 15.99 6.09
C LYS A 77 -3.37 16.99 6.86
N THR A 78 -2.72 17.73 7.75
CA THR A 78 -3.32 18.84 8.50
C THR A 78 -3.69 19.98 7.55
N LEU A 79 -4.88 20.54 7.73
CA LEU A 79 -5.30 21.70 6.95
C LEU A 79 -5.72 22.87 7.84
N TYR A 80 -5.48 24.05 7.30
CA TYR A 80 -5.86 25.33 7.89
C TYR A 80 -6.99 25.93 7.04
N GLY A 81 -8.10 26.31 7.68
CA GLY A 81 -9.29 26.90 7.03
C GLY A 81 -10.52 25.99 6.95
N ASN A 82 -11.42 26.31 6.01
CA ASN A 82 -12.72 25.64 5.81
C ASN A 82 -12.82 25.02 4.39
N GLN A 83 -11.93 24.10 4.04
CA GLN A 83 -12.12 23.32 2.80
C GLN A 83 -13.26 22.29 2.96
N GLU A 84 -13.83 21.87 1.83
CA GLU A 84 -14.91 20.89 1.76
C GLU A 84 -14.43 19.48 2.13
N GLY A 85 -15.21 18.74 2.91
CA GLY A 85 -14.87 17.36 3.31
C GLY A 85 -13.72 17.25 4.31
N VAL A 86 -13.37 18.33 5.02
CA VAL A 86 -12.35 18.27 6.07
C VAL A 86 -13.01 18.11 7.44
N VAL A 87 -12.67 17.03 8.13
CA VAL A 87 -13.19 16.69 9.46
C VAL A 87 -12.06 16.54 10.46
N LYS A 88 -12.39 16.68 11.75
CA LYS A 88 -11.45 16.40 12.83
C LYS A 88 -11.30 14.89 12.96
N GLY A 89 -10.06 14.40 12.93
CA GLY A 89 -9.74 13.02 13.24
C GLY A 89 -8.39 12.90 13.91
N TYR A 90 -7.83 11.69 13.94
CA TYR A 90 -6.53 11.47 14.56
C TYR A 90 -5.44 12.20 13.78
N ASN A 91 -4.70 13.03 14.49
CA ASN A 91 -3.58 13.80 13.95
C ASN A 91 -2.53 13.95 15.07
N PRO A 92 -1.44 13.16 15.02
CA PRO A 92 -0.49 13.10 16.11
C PRO A 92 0.28 14.43 16.27
N GLU A 93 0.58 15.11 15.16
CA GLU A 93 1.31 16.38 15.16
C GLU A 93 0.43 17.58 15.52
N HIS A 94 -0.84 17.57 15.10
CA HIS A 94 -1.75 18.70 15.28
C HIS A 94 -3.13 18.27 15.82
N LYS A 95 -3.15 17.86 17.08
CA LYS A 95 -4.35 17.35 17.78
C LYS A 95 -5.55 18.31 17.65
N GLY A 96 -6.70 17.77 17.25
CA GLY A 96 -7.98 18.49 17.18
C GLY A 96 -8.13 19.44 15.98
N LYS A 97 -7.13 19.54 15.10
CA LYS A 97 -7.25 20.24 13.82
C LYS A 97 -7.98 19.38 12.80
N LYS A 98 -8.58 20.04 11.81
CA LYS A 98 -9.20 19.37 10.66
C LYS A 98 -8.10 18.81 9.75
N SER A 99 -8.29 17.60 9.21
CA SER A 99 -7.31 16.93 8.34
C SER A 99 -7.99 16.13 7.23
N TYR A 100 -7.19 15.70 6.25
CA TYR A 100 -7.48 14.56 5.38
C TYR A 100 -6.59 13.37 5.75
N HIS A 101 -7.00 12.19 5.29
CA HIS A 101 -6.26 10.94 5.42
C HIS A 101 -6.12 10.25 4.04
N PRO A 102 -5.49 10.90 3.04
CA PRO A 102 -5.31 10.33 1.71
C PRO A 102 -4.77 8.89 1.76
N LEU A 103 -5.36 8.01 0.97
CA LEU A 103 -4.80 6.71 0.63
C LEU A 103 -4.23 6.82 -0.78
N ILE A 104 -2.98 6.44 -0.96
CA ILE A 104 -2.33 6.42 -2.26
C ILE A 104 -1.90 4.98 -2.52
N CYS A 105 -2.21 4.48 -3.71
CA CYS A 105 -1.71 3.21 -4.21
C CYS A 105 -0.60 3.51 -5.22
N THR A 106 0.59 3.01 -4.93
CA THR A 106 1.75 3.10 -5.80
C THR A 106 2.21 1.72 -6.20
N GLU A 107 2.64 1.59 -7.45
CA GLU A 107 3.40 0.42 -7.88
C GLU A 107 4.85 0.58 -7.37
N ALA A 108 5.37 -0.44 -6.71
CA ALA A 108 6.63 -0.35 -5.95
C ALA A 108 7.87 -0.11 -6.83
N HIS A 109 7.90 -0.63 -8.06
CA HIS A 109 9.06 -0.55 -8.94
C HIS A 109 9.23 0.81 -9.60
N PHE A 110 8.15 1.35 -10.17
CA PHE A 110 8.17 2.63 -10.90
C PHE A 110 7.78 3.81 -10.02
N GLN A 111 7.33 3.54 -8.80
CA GLN A 111 6.66 4.49 -7.92
C GLN A 111 5.49 5.19 -8.64
N ASP A 112 4.91 4.51 -9.63
CA ASP A 112 3.80 5.07 -10.40
C ASP A 112 2.55 5.06 -9.52
N CYS A 113 1.87 6.20 -9.47
CA CYS A 113 0.66 6.35 -8.68
C CYS A 113 -0.50 5.74 -9.46
N LEU A 114 -0.88 4.50 -9.11
CA LEU A 114 -1.97 3.79 -9.78
C LEU A 114 -3.31 4.45 -9.51
N GLY A 115 -3.47 4.99 -8.31
CA GLY A 115 -4.65 5.72 -7.89
C GLY A 115 -4.53 6.23 -6.46
N GLY A 116 -5.49 7.03 -6.05
CA GLY A 116 -5.58 7.48 -4.68
C GLY A 116 -6.98 7.98 -4.35
N GLU A 117 -7.35 7.81 -3.09
CA GLU A 117 -8.61 8.30 -2.54
C GLU A 117 -8.30 9.38 -1.50
N LEU A 118 -8.88 10.57 -1.69
CA LEU A 118 -8.81 11.62 -0.69
C LEU A 118 -9.85 11.33 0.39
N ARG A 119 -9.43 10.64 1.45
CA ARG A 119 -10.32 10.28 2.56
C ARG A 119 -10.39 11.38 3.60
N TYR A 120 -11.50 11.42 4.32
CA TYR A 120 -11.73 12.26 5.47
C TYR A 120 -10.68 12.03 6.58
N GLY A 121 -10.31 13.08 7.32
CA GLY A 121 -9.29 12.99 8.38
C GLY A 121 -9.64 12.10 9.57
N ASN A 122 -10.90 11.70 9.70
CA ASN A 122 -11.38 10.76 10.72
C ASN A 122 -11.36 9.30 10.26
N VAL A 123 -10.74 9.00 9.11
CA VAL A 123 -10.56 7.61 8.68
C VAL A 123 -9.42 6.98 9.47
N ASP A 124 -9.75 5.86 10.07
CA ASP A 124 -8.99 5.11 11.05
C ASP A 124 -7.80 4.33 10.46
N THR A 125 -6.67 4.25 11.18
CA THR A 125 -5.50 3.42 10.83
C THR A 125 -5.58 2.05 11.52
N LYS A 126 -5.08 0.99 10.87
CA LYS A 126 -5.05 -0.36 11.48
C LYS A 126 -4.26 -0.40 12.79
N ASP A 127 -3.23 0.43 12.92
CA ASP A 127 -2.35 0.43 14.10
C ASP A 127 -3.07 0.89 15.38
N GLU A 128 -3.98 1.85 15.27
CA GLU A 128 -4.79 2.31 16.41
C GLU A 128 -5.88 1.29 16.80
N GLU A 129 -6.43 0.58 15.81
CA GLU A 129 -7.35 -0.54 16.03
C GLU A 129 -6.65 -1.66 16.83
N ILE A 130 -5.42 -2.03 16.43
CA ILE A 130 -4.60 -3.04 17.11
C ILE A 130 -4.27 -2.58 18.54
N LYS A 131 -3.84 -1.33 18.73
CA LYS A 131 -3.57 -0.78 20.07
C LYS A 131 -4.79 -0.84 20.97
N THR A 132 -5.98 -0.54 20.43
CA THR A 132 -7.23 -0.62 21.17
C THR A 132 -7.52 -2.05 21.62
N PHE A 133 -7.34 -3.03 20.74
CA PHE A 133 -7.54 -4.44 21.06
C PHE A 133 -6.55 -4.94 22.12
N LEU A 134 -5.25 -4.66 21.96
CA LEU A 134 -4.21 -5.04 22.93
C LEU A 134 -4.48 -4.44 24.31
N PHE A 135 -4.91 -3.17 24.36
CA PHE A 135 -5.23 -2.53 25.62
C PHE A 135 -6.37 -3.25 26.36
N LEU A 136 -7.43 -3.67 25.65
CA LEU A 136 -8.53 -4.45 26.22
C LEU A 136 -8.07 -5.83 26.68
N LEU A 137 -7.14 -6.45 25.96
CA LEU A 137 -6.59 -7.75 26.32
C LEU A 137 -5.78 -7.70 27.62
N GLU A 138 -4.99 -6.64 27.80
CA GLU A 138 -4.15 -6.45 28.99
C GLU A 138 -4.93 -5.96 30.22
N ASN A 139 -5.91 -5.08 30.02
CA ASN A 139 -6.61 -4.38 31.10
C ASN A 139 -8.04 -4.90 31.36
N GLY A 140 -8.47 -5.92 30.63
CA GLY A 140 -9.79 -6.53 30.76
C GLY A 140 -10.95 -5.59 30.38
N GLU A 141 -12.07 -5.74 31.07
CA GLU A 141 -13.30 -4.98 30.82
C GLU A 141 -13.09 -3.47 31.04
N GLN A 142 -13.39 -2.65 30.02
CA GLN A 142 -13.21 -1.20 30.06
C GLN A 142 -14.42 -0.44 29.54
N THR A 143 -14.66 0.76 30.07
CA THR A 143 -15.62 1.70 29.49
C THR A 143 -14.99 2.45 28.31
N ALA A 144 -15.80 2.85 27.32
CA ALA A 144 -15.32 3.69 26.21
C ALA A 144 -14.64 4.98 26.69
N GLY A 145 -15.10 5.53 27.82
CA GLY A 145 -14.51 6.73 28.43
C GLY A 145 -13.10 6.52 28.98
N ASN A 146 -12.87 5.40 29.68
CA ASN A 146 -11.55 5.06 30.23
C ASN A 146 -10.59 4.66 29.11
N LEU A 147 -11.09 3.88 28.16
CA LEU A 147 -10.35 3.42 26.99
C LEU A 147 -9.84 4.59 26.14
N ALA A 148 -10.68 5.60 25.87
CA ALA A 148 -10.27 6.80 25.13
C ALA A 148 -9.16 7.58 25.86
N LYS A 149 -9.27 7.74 27.18
CA LYS A 149 -8.29 8.49 27.98
C LYS A 149 -6.94 7.77 28.04
N LYS A 150 -6.95 6.46 28.30
CA LYS A 150 -5.71 5.68 28.50
C LYS A 150 -5.01 5.33 27.18
N ALA A 151 -5.77 5.06 26.11
CA ALA A 151 -5.19 4.79 24.80
C ALA A 151 -4.76 6.08 24.05
N GLY A 152 -5.09 7.27 24.57
CA GLY A 152 -4.79 8.55 23.92
C GLY A 152 -5.56 8.77 22.61
N LEU A 153 -6.68 8.07 22.43
CA LEU A 153 -7.48 8.07 21.20
C LEU A 153 -8.65 9.05 21.28
N SER A 154 -9.03 9.59 20.12
CA SER A 154 -10.24 10.41 20.01
C SER A 154 -11.49 9.53 20.23
N ARG A 155 -12.49 10.03 20.97
CA ARG A 155 -13.75 9.29 21.18
C ARG A 155 -14.43 8.87 19.87
N PRO A 156 -14.53 9.72 18.82
CA PRO A 156 -15.11 9.32 17.55
C PRO A 156 -14.40 8.12 16.90
N SER A 157 -13.06 8.17 16.78
CA SER A 157 -12.25 7.07 16.22
C SER A 157 -12.39 5.79 17.05
N LEU A 158 -12.40 5.92 18.38
CA LEU A 158 -12.55 4.78 19.27
C LEU A 158 -13.85 4.02 19.04
N TYR A 159 -14.98 4.72 18.86
CA TYR A 159 -16.24 4.06 18.54
C TYR A 159 -16.20 3.36 17.16
N GLY A 160 -15.45 3.89 16.20
CA GLY A 160 -15.17 3.23 14.91
C GLY A 160 -14.43 1.91 15.11
N PHE A 161 -13.31 1.94 15.84
CA PHE A 161 -12.52 0.73 16.17
C PHE A 161 -13.35 -0.31 16.93
N LEU A 162 -14.05 0.11 17.98
CA LEU A 162 -14.88 -0.79 18.79
C LEU A 162 -15.99 -1.43 17.96
N LYS A 163 -16.61 -0.69 17.04
CA LYS A 163 -17.62 -1.24 16.14
C LYS A 163 -17.02 -2.33 15.24
N LYS A 164 -15.87 -2.06 14.62
CA LYS A 164 -15.21 -3.00 13.70
C LYS A 164 -14.67 -4.25 14.41
N LEU A 165 -14.04 -4.07 15.57
CA LEU A 165 -13.59 -5.19 16.41
C LEU A 165 -14.77 -6.06 16.89
N LYS A 166 -15.93 -5.44 17.15
CA LYS A 166 -17.16 -6.15 17.51
C LYS A 166 -17.74 -6.92 16.32
N GLU A 167 -17.80 -6.31 15.14
CA GLU A 167 -18.25 -6.95 13.89
C GLU A 167 -17.38 -8.16 13.54
N ASN A 168 -16.06 -8.07 13.76
CA ASN A 168 -15.12 -9.18 13.60
C ASN A 168 -15.18 -10.21 14.74
N GLY A 169 -16.02 -10.01 15.76
CA GLY A 169 -16.18 -10.93 16.89
C GLY A 169 -14.99 -10.95 17.86
N LEU A 170 -14.02 -10.05 17.73
CA LEU A 170 -12.81 -9.98 18.56
C LEU A 170 -13.10 -9.38 19.95
N ILE A 171 -14.13 -8.55 20.06
CA ILE A 171 -14.56 -7.98 21.34
C ILE A 171 -16.06 -8.18 21.56
N ILE A 172 -16.47 -8.08 22.82
CA ILE A 172 -17.86 -8.17 23.27
C ILE A 172 -18.23 -6.84 23.91
N GLU A 173 -19.39 -6.30 23.52
CA GLU A 173 -20.01 -5.15 24.17
C GLU A 173 -20.98 -5.66 25.23
N SER A 174 -20.85 -5.15 26.45
CA SER A 174 -21.75 -5.41 27.58
C SER A 174 -22.28 -4.09 28.13
N GLN A 175 -23.36 -4.15 28.91
CA GLN A 175 -23.94 -2.99 29.57
C GLN A 175 -23.99 -3.25 31.07
N LYS A 176 -23.33 -2.38 31.85
CA LYS A 176 -23.26 -2.47 33.30
C LYS A 176 -23.62 -1.11 33.89
N ASN A 177 -24.62 -1.06 34.76
CA ASN A 177 -25.10 0.18 35.39
C ASN A 177 -25.38 1.31 34.38
N SER A 178 -26.07 0.97 33.28
CA SER A 178 -26.39 1.90 32.18
C SER A 178 -25.18 2.45 31.38
N VAL A 179 -23.97 1.94 31.63
CA VAL A 179 -22.76 2.31 30.89
C VAL A 179 -22.30 1.13 30.02
N LYS A 180 -21.91 1.43 28.78
CA LYS A 180 -21.34 0.45 27.85
C LYS A 180 -19.91 0.10 28.24
N THR A 181 -19.66 -1.20 28.41
CA THR A 181 -18.36 -1.78 28.66
C THR A 181 -17.95 -2.70 27.51
N PHE A 182 -16.64 -2.82 27.29
CA PHE A 182 -16.06 -3.58 26.21
C PHE A 182 -14.98 -4.48 26.79
N GLN A 183 -14.92 -5.72 26.32
CA GLN A 183 -13.90 -6.70 26.72
C GLN A 183 -13.54 -7.57 25.51
N THR A 184 -12.36 -8.18 25.53
CA THR A 184 -11.96 -9.13 24.48
C THR A 184 -12.80 -10.41 24.55
N SER A 185 -13.03 -11.01 23.39
CA SER A 185 -13.54 -12.38 23.31
C SER A 185 -12.55 -13.37 23.93
N SER A 186 -13.04 -14.55 24.32
CA SER A 186 -12.15 -15.59 24.87
C SER A 186 -11.16 -16.09 23.81
N LYS A 187 -10.06 -16.67 24.29
CA LYS A 187 -9.01 -17.22 23.43
C LYS A 187 -9.58 -18.24 22.44
N GLU A 188 -10.46 -19.12 22.90
CA GLU A 188 -11.05 -20.21 22.13
C GLU A 188 -11.92 -19.66 21.00
N LYS A 189 -12.68 -18.59 21.28
CA LYS A 189 -13.51 -17.92 20.28
C LYS A 189 -12.66 -17.21 19.22
N ILE A 190 -11.60 -16.53 19.64
CA ILE A 190 -10.66 -15.88 18.72
C ILE A 190 -9.96 -16.92 17.84
N GLN A 191 -9.52 -18.04 18.41
CA GLN A 191 -8.95 -19.16 17.66
C GLN A 191 -9.94 -19.69 16.61
N SER A 192 -11.19 -19.94 16.99
CA SER A 192 -12.22 -20.40 16.06
C SER A 192 -12.48 -19.41 14.91
N ILE A 193 -12.41 -18.10 15.15
CA ILE A 193 -12.54 -17.08 14.10
C ILE A 193 -11.35 -17.14 13.15
N LEU A 194 -10.13 -17.22 13.69
CA LEU A 194 -8.91 -17.30 12.89
C LEU A 194 -8.87 -18.58 12.06
N ASP A 195 -9.22 -19.72 12.63
CA ASP A 195 -9.30 -21.00 11.93
C ASP A 195 -10.34 -20.95 10.80
N GLY A 196 -11.48 -20.29 11.02
CA GLY A 196 -12.47 -20.02 9.99
C GLY A 196 -11.90 -19.20 8.82
N GLN A 197 -11.19 -18.11 9.12
CA GLN A 197 -10.54 -17.28 8.09
C GLN A 197 -9.44 -18.02 7.34
N ILE A 198 -8.64 -18.85 8.04
CA ILE A 198 -7.60 -19.69 7.42
C ILE A 198 -8.26 -20.66 6.44
N ASN A 199 -9.34 -21.34 6.85
CA ASN A 199 -10.07 -22.26 5.99
C ASN A 199 -10.66 -21.57 4.75
N GLU A 200 -11.20 -20.36 4.88
CA GLU A 200 -11.67 -19.57 3.73
C GLU A 200 -10.53 -19.22 2.77
N LEU A 201 -9.38 -18.82 3.30
CA LEU A 201 -8.19 -18.52 2.49
C LEU A 201 -7.65 -19.78 1.80
N GLU A 202 -7.62 -20.92 2.49
CA GLU A 202 -7.22 -22.21 1.91
C GLU A 202 -8.17 -22.66 0.80
N LYS A 203 -9.47 -22.47 1.01
CA LYS A 203 -10.48 -22.72 -0.03
C LYS A 203 -10.27 -21.81 -1.24
N GLY A 204 -10.08 -20.51 -1.01
CA GLY A 204 -9.78 -19.56 -2.08
C GLY A 204 -8.52 -19.91 -2.86
N LYS A 205 -7.46 -20.37 -2.17
CA LYS A 205 -6.24 -20.89 -2.80
C LYS A 205 -6.55 -22.11 -3.67
N SER A 206 -7.33 -23.07 -3.18
CA SER A 206 -7.74 -24.25 -3.94
C SER A 206 -8.56 -23.88 -5.18
N ASP A 207 -9.46 -22.90 -5.06
CA ASP A 207 -10.29 -22.44 -6.18
C ASP A 207 -9.43 -21.75 -7.25
N ILE A 208 -8.45 -20.95 -6.85
CA ILE A 208 -7.44 -20.37 -7.77
C ILE A 208 -6.66 -21.49 -8.48
N GLU A 209 -6.20 -22.51 -7.76
CA GLU A 209 -5.48 -23.65 -8.35
C GLU A 209 -6.31 -24.40 -9.39
N LYS A 210 -7.62 -24.60 -9.14
CA LYS A 210 -8.56 -25.18 -10.10
C LYS A 210 -8.68 -24.31 -11.35
N ILE A 211 -8.89 -23.01 -11.19
CA ILE A 211 -9.00 -22.05 -12.30
C ILE A 211 -7.73 -22.08 -13.16
N PHE A 212 -6.54 -22.05 -12.55
CA PHE A 212 -5.27 -22.14 -13.29
C PHE A 212 -5.14 -23.46 -14.05
N THR A 213 -5.60 -24.57 -13.47
CA THR A 213 -5.57 -25.89 -14.11
C THR A 213 -6.53 -25.97 -15.29
N GLU A 214 -7.71 -25.36 -15.19
CA GLU A 214 -8.69 -25.27 -16.28
C GLU A 214 -8.19 -24.38 -17.43
N ILE A 215 -7.66 -23.20 -17.11
CA ILE A 215 -7.12 -22.26 -18.11
C ILE A 215 -5.92 -22.88 -18.85
N ARG A 216 -5.03 -23.61 -18.15
CA ARG A 216 -3.87 -24.27 -18.76
C ARG A 216 -4.22 -25.45 -19.69
N LYS A 217 -5.43 -26.03 -19.59
CA LYS A 217 -5.90 -27.06 -20.54
C LYS A 217 -6.22 -26.48 -21.92
N GLY A 218 -6.43 -25.16 -22.02
CA GLY A 218 -6.42 -24.45 -23.29
C GLY A 218 -4.98 -24.30 -23.80
N THR A 219 -4.74 -24.69 -25.06
CA THR A 219 -3.44 -24.70 -25.73
C THR A 219 -2.65 -23.41 -25.51
N LEU A 220 -1.69 -23.45 -24.58
CA LEU A 220 -0.68 -22.41 -24.41
C LEU A 220 0.41 -22.62 -25.46
N ALA A 221 0.31 -21.88 -26.56
CA ALA A 221 1.49 -21.58 -27.36
C ALA A 221 2.43 -20.74 -26.48
N THR A 222 3.40 -21.38 -25.82
CA THR A 222 4.40 -20.68 -25.00
C THR A 222 5.36 -19.92 -25.91
N SER A 223 5.02 -18.67 -26.21
CA SER A 223 5.99 -17.71 -26.73
C SER A 223 7.01 -17.40 -25.63
N PRO A 224 8.32 -17.39 -25.93
CA PRO A 224 9.33 -17.00 -24.95
C PRO A 224 9.05 -15.59 -24.44
N LYS A 225 8.96 -15.43 -23.11
CA LYS A 225 8.77 -14.14 -22.45
C LYS A 225 10.12 -13.68 -21.91
N PHE A 226 10.58 -12.52 -22.34
CA PHE A 226 11.73 -11.84 -21.76
C PHE A 226 11.22 -10.83 -20.72
N GLN A 227 11.85 -10.81 -19.56
CA GLN A 227 11.56 -9.85 -18.49
C GLN A 227 12.87 -9.23 -18.02
N PHE A 228 12.90 -7.89 -17.95
CA PHE A 228 14.06 -7.12 -17.50
C PHE A 228 13.90 -6.77 -16.03
N PHE A 229 15.00 -6.86 -15.29
CA PHE A 229 15.07 -6.53 -13.87
C PHE A 229 16.25 -5.60 -13.65
N GLU A 230 16.04 -4.51 -12.91
CA GLU A 230 17.05 -3.47 -12.68
C GLU A 230 17.28 -3.24 -11.18
N GLY A 231 18.51 -2.86 -10.84
CA GLY A 231 18.89 -2.49 -9.49
C GLY A 231 18.92 -3.66 -8.51
N LYS A 232 19.21 -3.33 -7.24
CA LYS A 232 19.32 -4.29 -6.15
C LYS A 232 18.05 -5.16 -6.01
N ASP A 233 16.89 -4.51 -6.00
CA ASP A 233 15.61 -5.16 -5.75
C ASP A 233 15.20 -6.07 -6.90
N GLY A 234 15.49 -5.68 -8.14
CA GLY A 234 15.28 -6.53 -9.32
C GLY A 234 16.07 -7.82 -9.24
N VAL A 235 17.35 -7.76 -8.88
CA VAL A 235 18.16 -8.98 -8.75
C VAL A 235 17.68 -9.85 -7.57
N GLN A 236 17.28 -9.25 -6.45
CA GLN A 236 16.67 -10.03 -5.36
C GLN A 236 15.40 -10.74 -5.81
N HIS A 237 14.58 -10.09 -6.63
CA HIS A 237 13.33 -10.66 -7.13
C HIS A 237 13.61 -11.89 -7.99
N VAL A 238 14.51 -11.81 -8.96
CA VAL A 238 14.89 -12.97 -9.80
C VAL A 238 15.34 -14.16 -8.95
N LEU A 239 16.17 -13.91 -7.94
CA LEU A 239 16.68 -14.96 -7.07
C LEU A 239 15.59 -15.57 -6.17
N LYS A 240 14.63 -14.76 -5.72
CA LYS A 240 13.47 -15.24 -4.97
C LYS A 240 12.49 -16.02 -5.86
N ASP A 241 12.31 -15.60 -7.10
CA ASP A 241 11.46 -16.29 -8.09
C ASP A 241 12.00 -17.69 -8.39
N LEU A 242 13.32 -17.87 -8.45
CA LEU A 242 13.92 -19.20 -8.57
C LEU A 242 13.44 -20.15 -7.45
N LEU A 243 13.20 -19.62 -6.24
CA LEU A 243 12.70 -20.42 -5.13
C LEU A 243 11.23 -20.84 -5.28
N LEU A 244 10.47 -20.35 -6.27
CA LEU A 244 9.11 -20.80 -6.53
C LEU A 244 9.06 -22.20 -7.14
N TYR A 245 10.19 -22.66 -7.69
CA TYR A 245 10.32 -23.98 -8.31
C TYR A 245 10.87 -25.02 -7.32
N ARG A 246 10.80 -26.30 -7.70
CA ARG A 246 11.40 -27.42 -6.96
C ARG A 246 11.99 -28.44 -7.93
N ASN A 247 13.08 -29.10 -7.53
CA ASN A 247 13.76 -30.13 -8.31
C ASN A 247 14.18 -29.65 -9.72
N ILE A 248 14.82 -28.48 -9.78
CA ILE A 248 15.34 -27.91 -11.04
C ILE A 248 16.84 -27.69 -10.96
N GLU A 249 17.51 -27.75 -12.11
CA GLU A 249 18.91 -27.34 -12.26
C GLU A 249 18.95 -25.89 -12.75
N THR A 250 19.75 -25.06 -12.09
CA THR A 250 19.88 -23.64 -12.36
C THR A 250 21.35 -23.29 -12.55
N LYS A 251 21.67 -22.65 -13.67
CA LYS A 251 23.03 -22.14 -13.94
C LYS A 251 23.02 -20.62 -13.82
N THR A 252 23.75 -20.12 -12.85
CA THR A 252 23.85 -18.69 -12.56
C THR A 252 25.31 -18.26 -12.62
N TYR A 253 25.59 -17.18 -13.35
CA TYR A 253 26.95 -16.68 -13.56
C TYR A 253 26.98 -15.19 -13.24
N TRP A 254 27.78 -14.83 -12.24
CA TRP A 254 28.02 -13.45 -11.86
C TRP A 254 29.31 -13.32 -11.02
N PRO A 255 29.90 -12.12 -10.91
CA PRO A 255 30.98 -11.87 -9.97
C PRO A 255 30.48 -11.92 -8.53
N ILE A 256 30.83 -12.98 -7.79
CA ILE A 256 30.27 -13.20 -6.44
C ILE A 256 30.62 -12.07 -5.44
N LYS A 257 31.81 -11.47 -5.56
CA LYS A 257 32.24 -10.36 -4.69
C LYS A 257 31.32 -9.14 -4.85
N SER A 258 31.09 -8.71 -6.09
CA SER A 258 30.19 -7.60 -6.40
C SER A 258 28.75 -7.90 -5.97
N MET A 259 28.31 -9.14 -6.12
CA MET A 259 26.96 -9.53 -5.70
C MET A 259 26.77 -9.50 -4.18
N ILE A 260 27.77 -9.91 -3.40
CA ILE A 260 27.73 -9.83 -1.94
C ILE A 260 27.68 -8.37 -1.47
N GLU A 261 28.44 -7.47 -2.10
CA GLU A 261 28.40 -6.03 -1.80
C GLU A 261 27.00 -5.44 -2.05
N ILE A 262 26.31 -5.88 -3.12
CA ILE A 262 24.98 -5.38 -3.49
C ILE A 262 23.88 -5.99 -2.60
N LEU A 263 23.88 -7.32 -2.43
CA LEU A 263 22.77 -8.07 -1.83
C LEU A 263 22.96 -8.47 -0.37
N SER A 264 24.16 -8.29 0.19
CA SER A 264 24.63 -8.81 1.49
C SER A 264 24.90 -10.32 1.51
N GLU A 265 25.79 -10.71 2.41
CA GLU A 265 26.14 -12.11 2.68
C GLU A 265 24.97 -12.90 3.27
N ASP A 266 24.24 -12.31 4.22
CA ASP A 266 23.07 -12.92 4.86
C ASP A 266 21.99 -13.32 3.84
N PHE A 267 21.80 -12.51 2.81
CA PHE A 267 20.87 -12.82 1.74
C PHE A 267 21.26 -14.11 1.01
N PHE A 268 22.53 -14.26 0.62
CA PHE A 268 23.01 -15.45 -0.09
C PHE A 268 23.01 -16.70 0.79
N ILE A 269 23.32 -16.55 2.09
CA ILE A 269 23.22 -17.65 3.05
C ILE A 269 21.78 -18.16 3.12
N ASN A 270 20.80 -17.26 3.27
CA ASN A 270 19.39 -17.63 3.35
C ASN A 270 18.87 -18.20 2.02
N LEU A 271 19.25 -17.60 0.89
CA LEU A 271 18.91 -18.08 -0.44
C LEU A 271 19.40 -19.52 -0.65
N ASN A 272 20.65 -19.81 -0.31
CA ASN A 272 21.21 -21.16 -0.49
C ASN A 272 20.55 -22.19 0.43
N LYS A 273 20.23 -21.83 1.69
CA LYS A 273 19.46 -22.72 2.58
C LYS A 273 18.12 -23.12 1.95
N GLU A 274 17.38 -22.16 1.39
CA GLU A 274 16.10 -22.43 0.74
C GLU A 274 16.26 -23.21 -0.57
N ARG A 275 17.31 -22.94 -1.37
CA ARG A 275 17.62 -23.71 -2.59
C ARG A 275 17.86 -25.19 -2.26
N ILE A 276 18.68 -25.46 -1.25
CA ILE A 276 18.96 -26.83 -0.79
C ILE A 276 17.67 -27.52 -0.33
N LYS A 277 16.85 -26.85 0.48
CA LYS A 277 15.56 -27.39 0.97
C LYS A 277 14.59 -27.74 -0.15
N LYS A 278 14.69 -27.04 -1.30
CA LYS A 278 13.82 -27.20 -2.47
C LYS A 278 14.45 -28.06 -3.59
N ASN A 279 15.63 -28.65 -3.36
CA ASN A 279 16.43 -29.37 -4.35
C ASN A 279 16.64 -28.56 -5.64
N ILE A 280 17.02 -27.30 -5.48
CA ILE A 280 17.42 -26.41 -6.58
C ILE A 280 18.95 -26.38 -6.58
N TYR A 281 19.56 -26.93 -7.64
CA TYR A 281 21.02 -27.01 -7.79
C TYR A 281 21.55 -25.90 -8.69
#